data_AF-A0A1I6D1Z2-F1
#
_entry.id   AF-A0A1I6D1Z2-F1
#
_cell.length_a   1.000
_cell.length_b   1.000
_cell.length_c   1.000
_cell.angle_alpha   90.00
_cell.angle_beta   90.00
_cell.angle_gamma   90.00
#
_symmetry.space_group_name_H-M   'P 1'
#
loop_
_entity.id
_entity.type
_entity.pdbx_description
1 polymer ?
#
loop_
_entity_poly.entity_id
_entity_poly.type
_entity_poly.pdbx_seq_one_letter_code
_entity_poly.pdbx_strand_id
1 'polypeptide(L)'
;MQEIRQKTYAQTRDLRIKLMDSMQELKQLQLQKNPDKAKIDAKIKEINDLRGKLYGIAQQSREQCQSLLTQEQLAQMAQNRGKWGRGFRGGFGAGSTQ
;
A
#
# COMPACT_ATOMS: atom_id res chain seq x y z
N MET A 1 -0.81 -14.69 14.88
CA MET A 1 -1.08 -13.45 14.12
C MET A 1 -0.14 -12.28 14.47
N GLN A 2 0.16 -12.03 15.75
CA GLN A 2 1.07 -10.94 16.14
C GLN A 2 2.49 -11.12 15.60
N GLU A 3 3.03 -12.33 15.66
CA GLU A 3 4.35 -12.66 15.11
C GLU A 3 4.44 -12.44 13.60
N ILE A 4 3.42 -12.86 12.83
CA ILE A 4 3.33 -12.59 11.39
C ILE A 4 3.40 -11.09 11.14
N ARG A 5 2.67 -10.27 11.91
CA ARG A 5 2.70 -8.81 11.78
C ARG A 5 4.08 -8.22 12.08
N GLN A 6 4.75 -8.69 13.14
CA GLN A 6 6.09 -8.23 13.51
C GLN A 6 7.14 -8.61 12.45
N LYS A 7 7.07 -9.84 11.92
CA LYS A 7 7.96 -10.31 10.85
C LYS A 7 7.75 -9.49 9.57
N THR A 8 6.51 -9.31 9.15
CA THR A 8 6.16 -8.46 8.00
C THR A 8 6.64 -7.02 8.19
N TYR A 9 6.49 -6.47 9.39
CA TYR A 9 6.99 -5.13 9.71
C TYR A 9 8.52 -5.05 9.56
N ALA A 10 9.26 -6.00 10.15
CA ALA A 10 10.71 -6.05 10.04
C ALA A 10 11.17 -6.19 8.59
N GLN A 11 10.54 -7.07 7.81
CA GLN A 11 10.85 -7.29 6.39
C GLN A 11 10.56 -6.08 5.50
N THR A 12 9.55 -5.28 5.85
CA THR A 12 9.14 -4.13 5.02
C THR A 12 9.74 -2.80 5.47
N ARG A 13 10.34 -2.72 6.66
CA ARG A 13 10.86 -1.47 7.24
C ARG A 13 11.79 -0.74 6.29
N ASP A 14 12.86 -1.40 5.85
CA ASP A 14 13.87 -0.78 5.00
C ASP A 14 13.32 -0.44 3.61
N LEU A 15 12.40 -1.27 3.09
CA LEU A 15 11.71 -0.99 1.82
C LEU A 15 10.81 0.25 1.91
N ARG A 16 10.14 0.46 3.05
CA ARG A 16 9.33 1.66 3.29
C ARG A 16 10.19 2.91 3.43
N ILE A 17 11.32 2.81 4.13
CA ILE A 17 12.28 3.92 4.23
C ILE A 17 12.76 4.31 2.83
N LYS A 18 13.26 3.35 2.04
CA LYS A 18 13.71 3.59 0.65
C LYS A 18 12.61 4.17 -0.23
N LEU A 19 11.37 3.72 -0.06
CA LEU A 19 10.23 4.26 -0.79
C LEU A 19 9.98 5.73 -0.41
N MET A 20 10.07 6.08 0.87
CA MET A 20 9.93 7.47 1.32
C MET A 20 11.04 8.36 0.74
N ASP A 21 12.28 7.91 0.82
CA ASP A 21 13.43 8.64 0.26
C ASP A 21 13.26 8.84 -1.26
N SER A 22 12.91 7.79 -1.99
CA SER A 22 12.69 7.86 -3.45
C SER A 22 11.54 8.79 -3.82
N MET A 23 10.45 8.81 -3.04
CA MET A 23 9.34 9.74 -3.25
C MET A 23 9.74 11.20 -2.96
N GLN A 24 10.58 11.44 -1.95
CA GLN A 24 11.10 12.77 -1.66
C GLN A 24 12.03 13.25 -2.77
N GLU A 25 12.93 12.41 -3.27
CA GLU A 25 13.81 12.72 -4.39
C GLU A 25 13.02 13.00 -5.67
N LEU A 26 12.00 12.20 -5.98
CA LEU A 26 11.11 12.45 -7.11
C LEU A 26 10.44 13.83 -6.99
N LYS A 27 9.94 14.18 -5.81
CA LYS A 27 9.34 15.50 -5.55
C LYS A 27 10.35 16.62 -5.76
N GLN A 28 11.59 16.45 -5.31
CA GLN A 28 12.65 17.44 -5.52
C GLN A 28 12.98 17.62 -7.02
N LEU A 29 13.10 16.53 -7.78
CA LEU A 29 13.34 16.58 -9.22
C LEU A 29 12.22 17.31 -9.97
N GLN A 30 10.97 17.08 -9.59
CA GLN A 30 9.80 17.74 -10.19
C GLN A 30 9.72 19.25 -9.91
N LEU A 31 10.34 19.73 -8.82
CA LEU A 31 10.35 21.14 -8.44
C LEU A 31 11.51 21.93 -9.07
N GLN A 32 12.42 21.27 -9.81
CA GLN A 32 13.51 21.96 -10.51
C GLN A 32 12.97 22.82 -11.65
N LYS A 33 13.61 23.97 -11.91
CA LYS A 33 13.20 24.91 -12.98
C LYS A 33 13.16 24.25 -14.38
N ASN A 34 14.09 23.34 -14.64
CA ASN A 34 14.18 22.53 -15.85
C ASN A 34 14.28 21.05 -15.46
N PRO A 35 13.16 20.34 -15.25
CA PRO A 35 13.17 18.99 -14.74
C PRO A 35 13.72 18.00 -15.79
N ASP A 36 14.67 17.18 -15.37
CA ASP A 36 15.20 16.08 -16.18
C ASP A 36 14.19 14.93 -16.22
N LYS A 37 13.46 14.82 -17.33
CA LYS A 37 12.42 13.81 -17.53
C LYS A 37 12.96 12.38 -17.41
N ALA A 38 14.17 12.12 -17.87
CA ALA A 38 14.76 10.78 -17.81
C ALA A 38 15.03 10.36 -16.36
N LYS A 39 15.49 11.29 -15.52
CA LYS A 39 15.68 11.04 -14.07
C LYS A 39 14.36 10.85 -13.34
N ILE A 40 13.33 11.62 -13.70
CA ILE A 40 11.98 11.48 -13.16
C ILE A 40 11.41 10.11 -13.49
N ASP A 41 11.48 9.68 -14.75
CA ASP A 41 10.95 8.39 -15.19
C ASP A 41 11.69 7.22 -14.52
N ALA A 42 13.01 7.33 -14.36
CA ALA A 42 13.79 6.35 -13.62
C ALA A 42 13.33 6.24 -12.15
N LYS A 43 13.10 7.37 -11.47
CA LYS A 43 12.62 7.38 -10.08
C LYS A 43 11.19 6.85 -9.95
N ILE A 44 10.32 7.12 -10.91
CA ILE A 44 8.96 6.55 -10.94
C ILE A 44 9.02 5.02 -11.05
N LYS A 45 9.91 4.47 -11.90
CA LYS A 45 10.11 3.01 -12.01
C LYS A 45 10.59 2.41 -10.69
N GLU A 46 11.61 3.02 -10.07
CA GLU A 46 12.13 2.59 -8.76
C GLU A 46 11.03 2.56 -7.69
N ILE A 47 10.20 3.61 -7.61
CA ILE A 47 9.07 3.68 -6.69
C ILE A 47 8.05 2.57 -6.96
N ASN A 48 7.74 2.30 -8.23
CA ASN A 48 6.78 1.26 -8.60
C ASN A 48 7.31 -0.14 -8.24
N ASP A 49 8.60 -0.40 -8.45
CA ASP A 49 9.24 -1.65 -8.07
C ASP A 49 9.23 -1.85 -6.54
N LEU A 50 9.53 -0.78 -5.78
CA LEU A 50 9.45 -0.81 -4.31
C LEU A 50 8.03 -1.08 -3.82
N ARG A 51 7.03 -0.45 -4.43
CA ARG A 51 5.61 -0.73 -4.15
C ARG A 51 5.27 -2.18 -4.47
N GLY A 52 5.69 -2.69 -5.63
CA GLY A 52 5.49 -4.09 -6.03
C GLY A 52 6.02 -5.08 -5.00
N LYS A 53 7.25 -4.85 -4.50
CA LYS A 53 7.85 -5.67 -3.44
C LYS A 53 7.03 -5.62 -2.14
N LEU A 54 6.62 -4.43 -1.72
CA LEU A 54 5.77 -4.26 -0.53
C LEU A 54 4.42 -4.97 -0.67
N TYR A 55 3.78 -4.89 -1.84
CA TYR A 55 2.54 -5.61 -2.12
C TYR A 55 2.73 -7.13 -2.07
N GLY A 56 3.81 -7.66 -2.64
CA GLY A 56 4.13 -9.08 -2.58
C GLY A 56 4.27 -9.58 -1.14
N ILE A 57 5.03 -8.86 -0.31
CA ILE A 57 5.20 -9.21 1.11
C ILE A 57 3.86 -9.12 1.87
N ALA A 58 3.04 -8.11 1.58
CA ALA A 58 1.72 -7.97 2.19
C ALA A 58 0.77 -9.12 1.82
N GLN A 59 0.79 -9.59 0.56
CA GLN A 59 0.02 -10.75 0.12
C GLN A 59 0.49 -12.03 0.82
N GLN A 60 1.79 -12.29 0.86
CA GLN A 60 2.34 -13.44 1.57
C GLN A 60 1.96 -13.43 3.06
N SER A 61 2.02 -12.26 3.71
CA SER A 61 1.60 -12.12 5.11
C SER A 61 0.12 -12.43 5.30
N ARG A 62 -0.73 -12.02 4.34
CA ARG A 62 -2.17 -12.31 4.35
C ARG A 62 -2.45 -13.80 4.13
N GLU A 63 -1.74 -14.45 3.23
CA GLU A 63 -1.84 -15.90 3.00
C GLU A 63 -1.43 -16.69 4.25
N GLN A 64 -0.33 -16.31 4.89
CA GLN A 64 0.11 -16.89 6.18
C GLN A 64 -0.92 -16.69 7.29
N CYS A 65 -1.60 -15.55 7.31
CA CYS A 65 -2.69 -15.29 8.24
C CYS A 65 -3.89 -16.20 7.95
N GLN A 66 -4.25 -16.37 6.68
CA GLN A 66 -5.38 -17.20 6.27
C GLN A 66 -5.14 -18.69 6.51
N SER A 67 -3.90 -19.18 6.40
CA SER A 67 -3.56 -20.57 6.68
C SER A 67 -3.71 -20.96 8.16
N LEU A 68 -3.80 -19.99 9.08
CA LEU A 68 -4.01 -20.22 10.51
C LEU A 68 -5.50 -20.23 10.92
N LEU A 69 -6.40 -19.89 10.00
CA LEU A 69 -7.83 -19.74 10.30
C LEU A 69 -8.60 -20.99 9.89
N THR A 70 -9.71 -21.24 10.59
CA THR A 70 -10.66 -22.29 10.19
C THR A 70 -11.46 -21.87 8.96
N GLN A 71 -12.07 -22.83 8.26
CA GLN A 71 -12.91 -22.55 7.08
C GLN A 71 -14.10 -21.63 7.42
N GLU A 72 -14.70 -21.80 8.60
CA GLU A 72 -15.79 -20.94 9.08
C GLU A 72 -15.32 -19.50 9.32
N GLN A 73 -14.13 -19.33 9.91
CA GLN A 73 -13.53 -18.01 10.12
C GLN A 73 -13.18 -17.33 8.79
N LEU A 74 -12.71 -18.10 7.80
CA LEU A 74 -12.46 -17.60 6.45
C LEU A 74 -13.74 -17.15 5.75
N ALA A 75 -14.82 -17.92 5.91
CA ALA A 75 -16.14 -17.58 5.36
C ALA A 75 -16.71 -16.29 5.96
N GLN A 76 -16.59 -16.12 7.29
CA GLN A 76 -16.98 -14.86 7.97
C GLN A 76 -16.15 -13.67 7.49
N MET A 77 -14.83 -13.83 7.31
CA MET A 77 -13.99 -12.77 6.75
C MET A 77 -14.39 -12.43 5.31
N ALA A 78 -14.70 -13.42 4.48
CA ALA A 78 -15.13 -13.20 3.10
C ALA A 78 -16.47 -12.44 3.03
N GLN A 79 -17.44 -12.83 3.86
CA GLN A 79 -18.74 -12.15 3.98
C GLN A 79 -18.59 -10.69 4.43
N ASN A 80 -17.60 -10.41 5.27
CA ASN A 80 -17.32 -9.08 5.80
C ASN A 80 -16.49 -8.19 4.87
N ARG A 81 -15.69 -8.74 3.93
CA ARG A 81 -14.88 -7.93 2.99
C ARG A 81 -15.70 -6.94 2.16
N GLY A 82 -16.95 -7.27 1.81
CA GLY A 82 -17.86 -6.37 1.09
C GLY A 82 -18.60 -5.37 1.98
N LYS A 83 -18.76 -5.67 3.28
CA LYS A 83 -19.50 -4.84 4.24
C LYS A 83 -18.65 -3.73 4.85
N TRP A 84 -17.36 -3.98 5.06
CA TRP A 84 -16.40 -3.00 5.59
C TRP A 84 -15.66 -2.22 4.49
N GLY A 85 -15.78 -2.64 3.22
CA GLY A 85 -15.16 -2.00 2.05
C GLY A 85 -15.87 -0.74 1.54
N ARG A 86 -16.96 -0.33 2.18
CA ARG A 86 -17.69 0.93 1.93
C ARG A 86 -17.82 1.79 3.18
N GLY A 87 -16.84 1.74 4.08
CA GLY A 87 -16.74 2.68 5.19
C GLY A 87 -16.38 4.09 4.70
N PHE A 88 -17.37 4.98 4.71
CA PHE A 88 -17.20 6.40 5.05
C PHE A 88 -16.24 7.24 4.18
N ARG A 89 -16.41 7.20 2.85
CA ARG A 89 -16.26 8.41 2.03
C ARG A 89 -17.64 9.01 1.76
N GLY A 90 -18.41 9.21 2.83
CA GLY A 90 -19.47 10.20 2.84
C GLY A 90 -18.81 11.56 2.81
N GLY A 91 -18.45 12.04 1.62
CA GLY A 91 -18.26 13.46 1.43
C GLY A 91 -19.58 14.13 1.78
N PHE A 92 -19.65 14.78 2.93
CA PHE A 92 -20.55 15.92 3.10
C PHE A 92 -20.13 16.94 2.05
N GLY A 93 -20.78 16.91 0.89
CA GLY A 93 -20.39 17.72 -0.25
C GLY A 93 -20.93 17.25 -1.60
N ALA A 94 -22.05 16.53 -1.65
CA ALA A 94 -22.90 16.55 -2.82
C ALA A 94 -23.96 17.61 -2.56
N GLY A 95 -23.61 18.87 -2.84
CA GLY A 95 -24.59 19.94 -2.91
C GLY A 95 -25.65 19.53 -3.92
N SER A 96 -26.87 19.37 -3.43
CA SER A 96 -28.07 19.39 -4.26
C SER A 96 -28.14 20.76 -4.93
N THR A 97 -27.57 20.88 -6.12
CA THR A 97 -28.02 21.90 -7.07
C THR A 97 -29.29 21.40 -7.73
N GLN A 98 -30.30 22.24 -7.59
CA GLN A 98 -31.68 22.21 -8.08
C GLN A 98 -31.86 21.60 -9.47
#